data_AF-Q99LG3-F1
#
_entry.id   AF-Q99LG3-F1
#
_cell.length_a   1.000
_cell.length_b   1.000
_cell.length_c   1.000
_cell.angle_alpha   90.00
_cell.angle_beta   90.00
_cell.angle_gamma   90.00
#
_symmetry.space_group_name_H-M   'P 1'
#
loop_
_entity.id
_entity.type
_entity.pdbx_description
1 polymer ?
#
loop_
_entity_poly.entity_id
_entity_poly.type
_entity_poly.pdbx_seq_one_letter_code
_entity_poly.pdbx_strand_id
1 'polypeptide(L)'
;LILNFRKGYRRNDKQLCLTASKFVAHLINQNVAHEVLCLEMLTLLLERPTDDSVEVAIGFLKECGLKLTQVSPRGINAIFERLRNILHESEIDKRVQYMIEVMFAVRKDGFKDHPVILEGLDLVEEDDQFTHMLPLEDDYNPEDVLNVFKMDPNFMENEEKYKAIKKEILDEGDSDSNTDQGAGSSEDEEEEDEEEEGEDEEGGQKVTIHDKTEINLVSFRRTIYLAIQSRKNSAT
;
A
#
# COMPACT_ATOMS: atom_id res chain seq x y z
N LEU A 1 15.47 -4.37 -8.02
CA LEU A 1 14.65 -5.51 -7.49
C LEU A 1 14.61 -6.70 -8.45
N ILE A 2 14.21 -6.52 -9.72
CA ILE A 2 14.17 -7.60 -10.72
C ILE A 2 15.52 -8.34 -10.82
N LEU A 3 16.63 -7.59 -10.89
CA LEU A 3 17.98 -8.17 -10.89
C LEU A 3 18.29 -8.97 -9.62
N ASN A 4 17.80 -8.54 -8.44
CA ASN A 4 17.98 -9.26 -7.18
C ASN A 4 17.20 -10.58 -7.18
N PHE A 5 15.95 -10.57 -7.68
CA PHE A 5 15.19 -11.80 -7.88
C PHE A 5 15.90 -12.75 -8.87
N ARG A 6 16.32 -12.26 -10.05
CA ARG A 6 17.07 -13.06 -11.04
C ARG A 6 18.38 -13.62 -10.45
N LYS A 7 19.06 -12.86 -9.59
CA LYS A 7 20.28 -13.28 -8.91
C LYS A 7 19.99 -14.34 -7.85
N GLY A 8 18.93 -14.17 -7.07
CA GLY A 8 18.47 -15.16 -6.10
C GLY A 8 18.08 -16.47 -6.76
N TYR A 9 17.28 -16.39 -7.83
CA TYR A 9 16.83 -17.55 -8.60
C TYR A 9 18.01 -18.32 -9.19
N ARG A 10 18.95 -17.63 -9.86
CA ARG A 10 20.16 -18.25 -10.43
C ARG A 10 21.08 -18.90 -9.39
N ARG A 11 21.06 -18.42 -8.15
CA ARG A 11 21.90 -18.92 -7.05
C ARG A 11 21.19 -19.96 -6.17
N ASN A 12 19.93 -20.27 -6.46
CA ASN A 12 19.05 -21.03 -5.58
C ASN A 12 19.00 -20.45 -4.15
N ASP A 13 19.07 -19.12 -4.03
CA ASP A 13 18.91 -18.43 -2.76
C ASP A 13 17.42 -18.16 -2.52
N LYS A 14 16.78 -19.09 -1.80
CA LYS A 14 15.36 -19.02 -1.49
C LYS A 14 15.00 -17.74 -0.72
N GLN A 15 15.80 -17.35 0.26
CA GLN A 15 15.48 -16.22 1.13
C GLN A 15 15.48 -14.90 0.33
N LEU A 16 16.46 -14.75 -0.58
CA LEU A 16 16.49 -13.61 -1.48
C LEU A 16 15.29 -13.62 -2.45
N CYS A 17 14.88 -14.79 -2.94
CA CYS A 17 13.70 -14.90 -3.80
C CYS A 17 12.40 -14.54 -3.06
N LEU A 18 12.21 -15.02 -1.83
CA LEU A 18 11.03 -14.71 -1.01
C LEU A 18 10.91 -13.21 -0.75
N THR A 19 11.99 -12.58 -0.31
CA THR A 19 11.99 -11.14 0.01
C THR A 19 11.82 -10.27 -1.24
N ALA A 20 12.53 -10.58 -2.33
CA ALA A 20 12.40 -9.83 -3.58
C ALA A 20 11.01 -9.98 -4.21
N SER A 21 10.45 -11.20 -4.24
CA SER A 21 9.11 -11.44 -4.79
C SER A 21 8.03 -10.79 -3.94
N LYS A 22 8.12 -10.85 -2.61
CA LYS A 22 7.20 -10.11 -1.72
C LYS A 22 7.23 -8.61 -1.97
N PHE A 23 8.41 -8.02 -2.15
CA PHE A 23 8.51 -6.59 -2.47
C PHE A 23 7.84 -6.28 -3.81
N VAL A 24 8.12 -7.08 -4.85
CA VAL A 24 7.49 -6.93 -6.18
C VAL A 24 5.96 -7.06 -6.09
N ALA A 25 5.43 -7.95 -5.25
CA ALA A 25 3.99 -8.10 -5.07
C ALA A 25 3.34 -6.81 -4.61
N HIS A 26 3.92 -6.16 -3.60
CA HIS A 26 3.37 -4.91 -3.09
C HIS A 26 3.54 -3.73 -4.06
N LEU A 27 4.61 -3.70 -4.87
CA LEU A 27 4.72 -2.71 -5.96
C LEU A 27 3.60 -2.86 -7.00
N ILE A 28 3.19 -4.09 -7.30
CA ILE A 28 2.10 -4.37 -8.23
C ILE A 28 0.75 -4.03 -7.60
N ASN A 29 0.58 -4.32 -6.30
CA ASN A 29 -0.63 -3.95 -5.57
C ASN A 29 -0.84 -2.42 -5.57
N GLN A 30 0.23 -1.64 -5.45
CA GLN A 30 0.23 -0.17 -5.52
C GLN A 30 0.33 0.40 -6.95
N ASN A 31 0.14 -0.41 -7.99
CA ASN A 31 0.24 0.00 -9.40
C ASN A 31 1.58 0.63 -9.83
N VAL A 32 2.65 0.48 -9.05
CA VAL A 32 3.99 0.98 -9.43
C VAL A 32 4.60 0.12 -10.53
N ALA A 33 4.35 -1.20 -10.50
CA ALA A 33 4.81 -2.15 -11.50
C ALA A 33 3.62 -2.85 -12.16
N HIS A 34 3.71 -3.09 -13.47
CA HIS A 34 2.66 -3.78 -14.21
C HIS A 34 2.60 -5.28 -13.85
N GLU A 35 1.41 -5.87 -13.89
CA GLU A 35 1.18 -7.25 -13.45
C GLU A 35 1.87 -8.32 -14.30
N VAL A 36 2.25 -7.97 -15.53
CA VAL A 36 2.98 -8.85 -16.46
C VAL A 36 4.26 -9.38 -15.80
N LEU A 37 4.97 -8.53 -15.05
CA LEU A 37 6.17 -8.95 -14.31
C LEU A 37 5.86 -10.08 -13.32
N CYS A 38 4.72 -10.02 -12.61
CA CYS A 38 4.33 -11.08 -11.69
C CYS A 38 4.02 -12.39 -12.43
N LEU A 39 3.30 -12.32 -13.55
CA LEU A 39 2.97 -13.49 -14.35
C LEU A 39 4.23 -14.17 -14.90
N GLU A 40 5.20 -13.40 -15.37
CA GLU A 40 6.50 -13.91 -15.83
C GLU A 40 7.29 -14.57 -14.69
N MET A 41 7.36 -13.91 -13.53
CA MET A 41 8.03 -14.48 -12.35
C MET A 41 7.38 -15.77 -11.86
N LEU A 42 6.05 -15.83 -11.79
CA LEU A 42 5.31 -17.05 -11.42
C LEU A 42 5.49 -18.16 -12.45
N THR A 43 5.49 -17.82 -13.74
CA THR A 43 5.72 -18.80 -14.81
C THR A 43 7.11 -19.39 -14.71
N LEU A 44 8.14 -18.56 -14.50
CA LEU A 44 9.53 -19.01 -14.31
C LEU A 44 9.65 -19.96 -13.11
N LEU A 45 9.07 -19.59 -11.95
CA LEU A 45 9.12 -20.41 -10.74
C LEU A 45 8.40 -21.76 -10.91
N LEU A 46 7.34 -21.82 -11.72
CA LEU A 46 6.52 -23.03 -11.90
C LEU A 46 6.86 -23.81 -13.18
N GLU A 47 7.82 -23.36 -13.98
CA GLU A 47 8.26 -24.05 -15.19
C GLU A 47 8.90 -25.40 -14.83
N ARG A 48 9.83 -25.39 -13.86
CA ARG A 48 10.51 -26.59 -13.33
C ARG A 48 10.33 -26.63 -11.80
N PRO A 49 9.20 -27.18 -11.32
CA PRO A 49 8.84 -27.09 -9.91
C PRO A 49 9.81 -27.90 -9.03
N THR A 50 10.51 -27.19 -8.16
CA THR A 50 11.20 -27.72 -6.98
C THR A 50 10.47 -27.26 -5.72
N ASP A 51 10.70 -27.94 -4.59
CA ASP A 51 10.04 -27.60 -3.33
C ASP A 51 10.23 -26.11 -2.94
N ASP A 52 11.43 -25.58 -3.14
CA ASP A 52 11.75 -24.18 -2.85
C ASP A 52 11.09 -23.21 -3.85
N SER A 53 11.11 -23.52 -5.15
CA SER A 53 10.50 -22.66 -6.17
C SER A 53 8.98 -22.54 -5.99
N VAL A 54 8.31 -23.65 -5.63
CA VAL A 54 6.87 -23.67 -5.38
C VAL A 54 6.55 -22.95 -4.08
N GLU A 55 7.37 -23.09 -3.03
CA GLU A 55 7.24 -22.31 -1.80
C GLU A 55 7.31 -20.80 -2.08
N VAL A 56 8.29 -20.35 -2.87
CA VAL A 56 8.42 -18.95 -3.29
C VAL A 56 7.20 -18.51 -4.10
N ALA A 57 6.76 -19.32 -5.07
CA ALA A 57 5.61 -18.99 -5.90
C ALA A 57 4.31 -18.84 -5.09
N ILE A 58 4.09 -19.71 -4.10
CA ILE A 58 2.92 -19.65 -3.21
C ILE A 58 2.99 -18.43 -2.31
N GLY A 59 4.17 -18.14 -1.72
CA GLY A 59 4.38 -16.92 -0.95
C GLY A 59 4.09 -15.67 -1.76
N PHE A 60 4.60 -15.61 -2.99
CA PHE A 60 4.38 -14.50 -3.90
C PHE A 60 2.90 -14.35 -4.30
N LEU A 61 2.23 -15.46 -4.64
CA LEU A 61 0.83 -15.48 -5.06
C LEU A 61 -0.14 -15.11 -3.92
N LYS A 62 0.21 -15.38 -2.66
CA LYS A 62 -0.57 -14.90 -1.51
C LYS A 62 -0.61 -13.37 -1.45
N GLU A 63 0.50 -12.71 -1.72
CA GLU A 63 0.63 -11.25 -1.55
C GLU A 63 0.00 -10.45 -2.71
N CYS A 64 0.08 -10.96 -3.96
CA CYS A 64 -0.43 -10.26 -5.15
C CYS A 64 -1.64 -10.92 -5.84
N GLY A 65 -2.11 -12.07 -5.35
CA GLY A 65 -3.13 -12.87 -6.02
C GLY A 65 -4.49 -12.17 -6.12
N LEU A 66 -4.85 -11.34 -5.15
CA LEU A 66 -6.08 -10.55 -5.21
C LEU A 66 -6.00 -9.51 -6.34
N LYS A 67 -4.89 -8.76 -6.42
CA LYS A 67 -4.65 -7.79 -7.49
C LYS A 67 -4.69 -8.47 -8.86
N LEU A 68 -3.98 -9.58 -9.02
CA LEU A 68 -3.99 -10.37 -10.26
C LEU A 68 -5.39 -10.87 -10.64
N THR A 69 -6.24 -11.21 -9.67
CA THR A 69 -7.62 -11.61 -9.92
C THR A 69 -8.44 -10.46 -10.51
N GLN A 70 -8.18 -9.22 -10.10
CA GLN A 70 -8.85 -8.02 -10.58
C GLN A 70 -8.36 -7.59 -11.97
N VAL A 71 -7.04 -7.56 -12.19
CA VAL A 71 -6.45 -7.00 -13.42
C VAL A 71 -6.23 -8.04 -14.53
N SER A 72 -5.90 -9.29 -14.16
CA SER A 72 -5.57 -10.34 -15.13
C SER A 72 -6.16 -11.71 -14.73
N PRO A 73 -7.50 -11.85 -14.74
CA PRO A 73 -8.18 -13.09 -14.34
C PRO A 73 -7.75 -14.29 -15.19
N ARG A 74 -7.44 -14.07 -16.48
CA ARG A 74 -6.93 -15.13 -17.36
C ARG A 74 -5.52 -15.58 -16.96
N GLY A 75 -4.65 -14.64 -16.60
CA GLY A 75 -3.28 -14.93 -16.17
C GLY A 75 -3.25 -15.76 -14.89
N ILE A 76 -3.94 -15.30 -13.85
CA ILE A 76 -4.00 -16.05 -12.57
C ILE A 76 -4.66 -17.43 -12.73
N ASN A 77 -5.67 -17.56 -13.60
CA ASN A 77 -6.28 -18.86 -13.88
C ASN A 77 -5.27 -19.85 -14.45
N ALA A 78 -4.41 -19.41 -15.37
CA ALA A 78 -3.35 -20.25 -15.93
C ALA A 78 -2.33 -20.69 -14.85
N ILE A 79 -1.97 -19.79 -13.92
CA ILE A 79 -1.09 -20.12 -12.80
C ILE A 79 -1.71 -21.20 -11.89
N PHE A 80 -2.99 -21.06 -11.54
CA PHE A 80 -3.66 -22.07 -10.72
C PHE A 80 -3.86 -23.41 -11.45
N GLU A 81 -4.05 -23.40 -12.77
CA GLU A 81 -4.04 -24.64 -13.56
C GLU A 81 -2.67 -25.32 -13.48
N ARG A 82 -1.58 -24.55 -13.61
CA ARG A 82 -0.23 -25.07 -13.46
C ARG A 82 0.00 -25.67 -12.07
N LEU A 83 -0.45 -25.01 -11.01
CA LEU A 83 -0.39 -25.54 -9.64
C LEU A 83 -1.18 -26.85 -9.48
N ARG A 84 -2.34 -26.97 -10.13
CA ARG A 84 -3.12 -28.22 -10.13
C ARG A 84 -2.35 -29.37 -10.79
N ASN A 85 -1.73 -29.11 -11.94
CA ASN A 85 -0.92 -30.12 -12.63
C ASN A 85 0.28 -30.53 -11.77
N ILE A 86 0.94 -29.57 -11.10
CA ILE A 86 2.03 -29.86 -10.17
C ILE A 86 1.56 -30.77 -9.03
N LEU A 87 0.37 -30.53 -8.46
CA LEU A 87 -0.18 -31.33 -7.37
C LEU A 87 -0.48 -32.79 -7.80
N HIS A 88 -0.84 -33.03 -9.06
CA HIS A 88 -1.22 -34.36 -9.54
C HIS A 88 -0.09 -35.12 -10.26
N GLU A 89 0.79 -34.42 -10.96
CA GLU A 89 1.76 -35.01 -11.91
C GLU A 89 3.21 -34.94 -11.42
N SER A 90 3.53 -34.09 -10.44
CA SER A 90 4.91 -33.89 -9.99
C SER A 90 5.23 -34.66 -8.71
N GLU A 91 6.44 -35.23 -8.65
CA GLU A 91 7.01 -35.78 -7.42
C GLU A 91 7.51 -34.62 -6.53
N ILE A 92 6.61 -34.06 -5.73
CA ILE A 92 6.91 -33.02 -4.73
C ILE A 92 6.69 -33.54 -3.31
N ASP A 93 7.40 -32.97 -2.34
CA ASP A 93 7.22 -33.38 -0.95
C ASP A 93 5.83 -33.01 -0.42
N LYS A 94 5.34 -33.78 0.56
CA LYS A 94 4.02 -33.58 1.21
C LYS A 94 3.85 -32.16 1.72
N ARG A 95 4.93 -31.54 2.22
CA ARG A 95 4.90 -30.15 2.69
C ARG A 95 4.41 -29.20 1.59
N VAL A 96 4.92 -29.35 0.37
CA VAL A 96 4.61 -28.49 -0.77
C VAL A 96 3.20 -28.76 -1.28
N GLN A 97 2.76 -30.02 -1.27
CA GLN A 97 1.36 -30.37 -1.56
C GLN A 97 0.39 -29.62 -0.65
N TYR A 98 0.63 -29.64 0.66
CA TYR A 98 -0.17 -28.86 1.62
C TYR A 98 -0.14 -27.36 1.34
N MET A 99 1.02 -26.81 0.93
CA MET A 99 1.09 -25.39 0.57
C MET A 99 0.21 -25.06 -0.65
N ILE A 100 0.19 -25.92 -1.67
CA ILE A 100 -0.67 -25.75 -2.85
C ILE A 100 -2.15 -25.83 -2.46
N GLU A 101 -2.53 -26.81 -1.64
CA GLU A 101 -3.91 -26.95 -1.13
C GLU A 101 -4.35 -25.70 -0.35
N VAL A 102 -3.48 -25.20 0.54
CA VAL A 102 -3.72 -23.95 1.26
C VAL A 102 -3.90 -22.78 0.30
N MET A 103 -3.13 -22.72 -0.79
CA MET A 103 -3.29 -21.68 -1.81
C MET A 103 -4.65 -21.76 -2.52
N PHE A 104 -5.15 -22.96 -2.82
CA PHE A 104 -6.51 -23.13 -3.35
C PHE A 104 -7.58 -22.68 -2.36
N ALA A 105 -7.39 -22.93 -1.06
CA ALA A 105 -8.28 -22.44 0.00
C ALA A 105 -8.29 -20.90 0.07
N VAL A 106 -7.11 -20.27 0.06
CA VAL A 106 -6.97 -18.80 0.03
C VAL A 106 -7.71 -18.19 -1.16
N ARG A 107 -7.57 -18.80 -2.35
CA ARG A 107 -8.30 -18.36 -3.55
C ARG A 107 -9.82 -18.52 -3.40
N LYS A 108 -10.27 -19.66 -2.87
CA LYS A 108 -11.70 -19.95 -2.66
C LYS A 108 -12.34 -18.94 -1.69
N ASP A 109 -11.58 -18.53 -0.69
CA ASP A 109 -11.97 -17.51 0.29
C ASP A 109 -11.79 -16.07 -0.23
N GLY A 110 -11.42 -15.90 -1.51
CA GLY A 110 -11.33 -14.60 -2.16
C GLY A 110 -10.17 -13.73 -1.66
N PHE A 111 -9.10 -14.32 -1.14
CA PHE A 111 -7.94 -13.60 -0.58
C PHE A 111 -8.30 -12.65 0.57
N LYS A 112 -9.35 -12.97 1.34
CA LYS A 112 -9.86 -12.12 2.44
C LYS A 112 -8.79 -11.65 3.44
N ASP A 113 -7.79 -12.49 3.74
CA ASP A 113 -6.70 -12.21 4.68
C ASP A 113 -5.47 -11.55 4.00
N HIS A 114 -5.57 -11.30 2.69
CA HIS A 114 -4.52 -10.74 1.84
C HIS A 114 -5.10 -9.61 0.97
N PRO A 115 -5.52 -8.48 1.57
CA PRO A 115 -6.02 -7.33 0.82
C PRO A 115 -4.92 -6.75 -0.09
N VAL A 116 -5.32 -6.11 -1.19
CA VAL A 116 -4.38 -5.51 -2.16
C VAL A 116 -3.52 -4.45 -1.48
N ILE A 117 -4.17 -3.46 -0.88
CA ILE A 117 -3.55 -2.37 -0.11
C ILE A 117 -4.18 -2.41 1.28
N LEU A 118 -3.35 -2.26 2.33
CA LEU A 118 -3.84 -2.17 3.71
C LEU A 118 -4.49 -0.81 3.95
N GLU A 119 -5.43 -0.77 4.89
CA GLU A 119 -6.07 0.49 5.30
C GLU A 119 -5.02 1.53 5.72
N GLY A 120 -5.14 2.75 5.19
CA GLY A 120 -4.20 3.85 5.45
C GLY A 120 -2.94 3.86 4.57
N LEU A 121 -2.74 2.88 3.67
CA LEU A 121 -1.61 2.87 2.72
C LEU A 121 -1.98 3.28 1.30
N ASP A 122 -3.26 3.56 1.03
CA ASP A 122 -3.73 4.07 -0.26
C ASP A 122 -3.66 5.60 -0.25
N LEU A 123 -2.48 6.13 -0.61
CA LEU A 123 -2.12 7.55 -0.42
C LEU A 123 -1.99 8.34 -1.73
N VAL A 124 -2.01 7.66 -2.88
CA VAL A 124 -1.75 8.27 -4.19
C VAL A 124 -2.96 8.05 -5.07
N GLU A 125 -3.52 9.13 -5.63
CA GLU A 125 -4.67 9.05 -6.54
C GLU A 125 -4.33 8.25 -7.80
N GLU A 126 -5.32 7.52 -8.34
CA GLU A 126 -5.10 6.64 -9.50
C GLU A 126 -4.56 7.37 -10.72
N ASP A 127 -4.99 8.63 -10.95
CA ASP A 127 -4.57 9.44 -12.09
C ASP A 127 -3.12 9.95 -11.98
N ASP A 128 -2.58 10.01 -10.76
CA ASP A 128 -1.20 10.41 -10.48
C ASP A 128 -0.22 9.22 -10.44
N GLN A 129 -0.73 8.00 -10.51
CA GLN A 129 0.09 6.80 -10.49
C GLN A 129 0.77 6.58 -11.85
N PHE A 130 2.06 6.24 -11.81
CA PHE A 130 2.81 5.83 -12.99
C PHE A 130 3.23 4.36 -12.91
N THR A 131 2.58 3.53 -13.72
CA THR A 131 2.85 2.08 -13.78
C THR A 131 3.97 1.75 -14.75
N HIS A 132 5.04 1.13 -14.23
CA HIS A 132 6.21 0.76 -15.02
C HIS A 132 6.01 -0.62 -15.68
N MET A 133 6.16 -0.66 -17.01
CA MET A 133 6.22 -1.90 -17.79
C MET A 133 7.66 -2.42 -17.80
N LEU A 134 7.96 -3.39 -16.94
CA LEU A 134 9.31 -3.93 -16.75
C LEU A 134 9.32 -5.44 -16.97
N PRO A 135 9.66 -5.94 -18.17
CA PRO A 135 9.79 -7.38 -18.44
C PRO A 135 10.86 -8.04 -17.56
N LEU A 136 10.65 -9.28 -17.14
CA LEU A 136 11.57 -10.01 -16.26
C LEU A 136 12.96 -10.21 -16.89
N GLU A 137 13.01 -10.46 -18.19
CA GLU A 137 14.24 -10.87 -18.88
C GLU A 137 15.11 -9.72 -19.40
N ASP A 138 14.59 -8.48 -19.39
CA ASP A 138 15.27 -7.32 -19.92
C ASP A 138 16.62 -7.03 -19.24
N ASP A 139 17.49 -6.34 -19.98
CA ASP A 139 18.83 -5.95 -19.54
C ASP A 139 18.78 -4.61 -18.80
N TYR A 140 18.59 -4.69 -17.49
CA TYR A 140 18.58 -3.51 -16.60
C TYR A 140 19.99 -3.12 -16.16
N ASN A 141 20.27 -1.82 -16.21
CA ASN A 141 21.41 -1.24 -15.51
C ASN A 141 20.99 -0.92 -14.06
N PRO A 142 21.61 -1.54 -13.03
CA PRO A 142 21.30 -1.20 -11.63
C PRO A 142 21.79 0.19 -11.23
N GLU A 143 22.67 0.81 -12.03
CA GLU A 143 23.24 2.13 -11.75
C GLU A 143 23.89 2.23 -10.36
N ASP A 144 24.47 1.13 -9.86
CA ASP A 144 25.11 1.05 -8.54
C ASP A 144 26.17 2.13 -8.30
N VAL A 145 26.72 2.68 -9.39
CA VAL A 145 27.67 3.79 -9.38
C VAL A 145 27.12 5.07 -8.76
N LEU A 146 25.80 5.27 -8.77
CA LEU A 146 25.12 6.41 -8.14
C LEU A 146 25.17 6.34 -6.60
N ASN A 147 25.44 5.17 -6.02
CA ASN A 147 25.62 5.02 -4.57
C ASN A 147 27.01 5.49 -4.08
N VAL A 148 27.90 5.89 -4.98
CA VAL A 148 29.25 6.35 -4.67
C VAL A 148 29.35 7.85 -4.88
N PHE A 149 29.75 8.59 -3.85
CA PHE A 149 29.96 10.03 -3.95
C PHE A 149 31.00 10.37 -5.02
N LYS A 150 30.65 11.34 -5.86
CA LYS A 150 31.51 11.88 -6.90
C LYS A 150 31.38 13.39 -6.92
N MET A 151 32.46 14.08 -7.31
CA MET A 151 32.40 15.50 -7.57
C MET A 151 31.49 15.75 -8.77
N ASP A 152 30.44 16.54 -8.57
CA ASP A 152 29.56 17.00 -9.62
C ASP A 152 30.00 18.41 -10.07
N PRO A 153 30.52 18.57 -11.30
CA PRO A 153 30.88 19.89 -11.83
C PRO A 153 29.69 20.86 -11.89
N ASN A 154 28.46 20.34 -11.99
CA ASN A 154 27.22 21.11 -12.13
C ASN A 154 26.41 21.13 -10.82
N PHE A 155 27.07 20.89 -9.67
CA PHE A 155 26.42 20.78 -8.37
C PHE A 155 25.45 21.93 -8.08
N MET A 156 25.88 23.19 -8.28
CA MET A 156 25.05 24.38 -8.01
C MET A 156 23.79 24.39 -8.87
N GLU A 157 23.90 24.08 -10.17
CA GLU A 157 22.76 24.04 -11.08
C GLU A 157 21.78 22.90 -10.73
N ASN A 158 22.31 21.73 -10.37
CA ASN A 158 21.50 20.57 -9.99
C ASN A 158 20.78 20.79 -8.64
N GLU A 159 21.42 21.48 -7.70
CA GLU A 159 20.79 21.86 -6.42
C GLU A 159 19.63 22.86 -6.63
N GLU A 160 19.81 23.85 -7.50
CA GLU A 160 18.74 24.79 -7.88
C GLU A 160 17.56 24.09 -8.56
N LYS A 161 17.84 23.17 -9.50
CA LYS A 161 16.80 22.35 -10.14
C LYS A 161 16.04 21.49 -9.14
N TYR A 162 16.74 20.86 -8.20
CA TYR A 162 16.09 20.05 -7.16
C TYR A 162 15.21 20.90 -6.24
N LYS A 163 15.67 22.10 -5.84
CA LYS A 163 14.87 23.04 -5.04
C LYS A 163 13.59 23.46 -5.75
N ALA A 164 13.64 23.70 -7.06
CA ALA A 164 12.47 24.03 -7.86
C ALA A 164 11.45 22.88 -7.86
N ILE A 165 11.90 21.64 -8.13
CA ILE A 165 11.04 20.44 -8.14
C ILE A 165 10.44 20.19 -6.75
N LYS A 166 11.24 20.34 -5.68
CA LYS A 166 10.76 20.16 -4.30
C LYS A 166 9.60 21.12 -4.00
N LYS A 167 9.74 22.40 -4.38
CA LYS A 167 8.71 23.42 -4.16
C LYS A 167 7.43 23.11 -4.95
N GLU A 168 7.58 22.63 -6.18
CA GLU A 168 6.45 22.23 -7.03
C GLU A 168 5.66 21.06 -6.44
N ILE A 169 6.34 20.01 -5.93
CA ILE A 169 5.69 18.81 -5.40
C ILE A 169 5.00 19.06 -4.05
N LEU A 170 5.62 19.84 -3.16
CA LEU A 170 5.13 20.04 -1.80
C LEU A 170 4.14 21.20 -1.66
N ASP A 171 3.88 21.93 -2.76
CA ASP A 171 3.04 23.14 -2.77
C ASP A 171 3.33 24.07 -1.58
N GLU A 172 4.62 24.32 -1.29
CA GLU A 172 5.07 25.33 -0.31
C GLU A 172 4.77 26.77 -0.82
N GLY A 173 3.67 26.95 -1.56
CA GLY A 173 3.22 28.17 -2.22
C GLY A 173 1.92 28.77 -1.68
N ASP A 174 1.13 28.03 -0.88
CA ASP A 174 -0.15 28.53 -0.32
C ASP A 174 -0.18 28.64 1.23
N SER A 175 0.92 28.32 1.91
CA SER A 175 1.16 28.76 3.30
C SER A 175 2.29 29.77 3.34
N ASP A 176 1.94 31.01 3.01
CA ASP A 176 2.69 32.22 3.35
C ASP A 176 2.61 32.44 4.88
N SER A 177 3.06 31.47 5.67
CA SER A 177 3.37 31.67 7.08
C SER A 177 4.87 31.91 7.17
N ASN A 178 5.21 33.19 7.28
CA ASN A 178 6.54 33.71 7.61
C ASN A 178 7.30 32.80 8.59
N THR A 179 8.22 31.98 8.07
CA THR A 179 9.29 31.39 8.87
C THR A 179 10.60 31.93 8.33
N ASP A 180 10.98 33.05 8.92
CA ASP A 180 12.25 33.74 8.79
C ASP A 180 13.42 32.73 8.78
N GLN A 181 14.20 32.75 7.72
CA GLN A 181 15.47 32.01 7.65
C GLN A 181 16.52 32.76 8.47
N GLY A 182 16.46 32.59 9.79
CA GLY A 182 17.49 33.00 10.72
C GLY A 182 18.62 31.96 10.79
N ALA A 183 19.71 32.20 10.07
CA ALA A 183 20.97 31.50 10.28
C ALA A 183 21.51 31.83 11.69
N GLY A 184 21.63 30.82 12.56
CA GLY A 184 22.18 30.97 13.91
C GLY A 184 22.63 29.63 14.48
N SER A 185 23.93 29.39 14.44
CA SER A 185 24.61 28.29 15.12
C SER A 185 24.82 28.62 16.59
N SER A 186 24.37 27.77 17.53
CA SER A 186 25.15 27.32 18.71
C SER A 186 24.28 26.63 19.78
N GLU A 187 24.72 25.41 20.09
CA GLU A 187 24.91 24.83 21.44
C GLU A 187 23.72 24.28 22.25
N ASP A 188 24.01 23.09 22.78
CA ASP A 188 23.24 22.16 23.59
C ASP A 188 22.92 22.67 25.02
N GLU A 189 22.04 21.87 25.65
CA GLU A 189 21.88 21.59 27.09
C GLU A 189 20.77 22.28 27.91
N GLU A 190 19.77 21.42 28.18
CA GLU A 190 19.18 21.10 29.50
C GLU A 190 17.86 21.73 29.99
N GLU A 191 17.17 20.87 30.75
CA GLU A 191 15.77 20.76 31.13
C GLU A 191 15.28 21.81 32.15
N GLU A 192 13.97 22.09 32.17
CA GLU A 192 13.03 21.66 33.23
C GLU A 192 11.66 22.35 33.08
N ASP A 193 10.64 21.60 33.51
CA ASP A 193 9.20 21.87 33.53
C ASP A 193 8.80 23.18 34.24
N GLU A 194 7.67 23.77 33.83
CA GLU A 194 6.49 23.97 34.70
C GLU A 194 5.29 24.58 33.93
N GLU A 195 4.10 24.12 34.33
CA GLU A 195 2.77 24.41 33.81
C GLU A 195 2.32 25.87 34.04
N GLU A 196 1.53 26.46 33.14
CA GLU A 196 0.17 26.95 33.45
C GLU A 196 -0.55 27.56 32.23
N GLU A 197 -1.87 27.56 32.36
CA GLU A 197 -2.93 27.83 31.39
C GLU A 197 -2.91 29.24 30.76
N GLY A 198 -3.32 29.30 29.49
CA GLY A 198 -3.68 30.53 28.80
C GLY A 198 -4.62 30.23 27.64
N GLU A 199 -5.92 30.45 27.87
CA GLU A 199 -6.92 30.62 26.84
C GLU A 199 -6.50 31.73 25.88
N ASP A 200 -6.59 31.50 24.57
CA ASP A 200 -7.17 32.48 23.64
C ASP A 200 -7.42 31.85 22.25
N GLU A 201 -8.67 32.02 21.82
CA GLU A 201 -9.24 31.79 20.48
C GLU A 201 -8.44 32.61 19.43
N GLU A 202 -8.38 32.32 18.13
CA GLU A 202 -9.47 32.07 17.20
C GLU A 202 -8.85 31.82 15.80
N GLY A 203 -9.44 30.93 14.98
CA GLY A 203 -8.96 30.70 13.61
C GLY A 203 -9.83 29.77 12.75
N GLY A 204 -11.15 29.84 12.90
CA GLY A 204 -12.10 29.08 12.08
C GLY A 204 -13.49 29.05 12.71
N GLN A 205 -14.26 30.14 12.56
CA GLN A 205 -15.57 30.32 13.18
C GLN A 205 -16.56 29.18 12.84
N LYS A 206 -16.68 28.23 13.77
CA LYS A 206 -17.82 27.31 13.83
C LYS A 206 -19.00 28.14 14.34
N VAL A 207 -19.88 28.58 13.44
CA VAL A 207 -21.06 29.35 13.85
C VAL A 207 -21.98 28.46 14.68
N THR A 208 -21.88 28.54 16.01
CA THR A 208 -22.71 27.78 16.95
C THR A 208 -24.09 28.42 17.00
N ILE A 209 -25.03 27.88 16.24
CA ILE A 209 -26.42 28.36 16.23
C ILE A 209 -27.10 27.87 17.50
N HIS A 210 -27.29 28.77 18.47
CA HIS A 210 -28.08 28.51 19.66
C HIS A 210 -29.57 28.62 19.36
N ASP A 211 -30.23 27.47 19.26
CA ASP A 211 -31.67 27.40 19.06
C ASP A 211 -32.42 27.86 20.33
N LYS A 212 -32.97 29.08 20.28
CA LYS A 212 -33.83 29.63 21.34
C LYS A 212 -35.30 29.26 21.15
N THR A 213 -35.63 28.55 20.08
CA THR A 213 -36.99 28.09 19.83
C THR A 213 -37.09 26.65 20.30
N GLU A 214 -37.88 26.38 21.34
CA GLU A 214 -38.03 25.02 21.90
C GLU A 214 -38.79 24.05 20.96
N ILE A 215 -38.66 24.20 19.63
CA ILE A 215 -39.41 23.48 18.60
C ILE A 215 -39.19 21.97 18.73
N ASN A 216 -37.95 21.54 18.95
CA ASN A 216 -37.64 20.13 19.17
C ASN A 216 -38.31 19.57 20.42
N LEU A 217 -38.34 20.33 21.52
CA LEU A 217 -39.00 19.92 22.76
C LEU A 217 -40.52 19.82 22.58
N VAL A 218 -41.13 20.78 21.90
CA VAL A 218 -42.58 20.80 21.62
C VAL A 218 -42.97 19.66 20.68
N SER A 219 -42.18 19.40 19.63
CA SER A 219 -42.37 18.27 18.72
C SER A 219 -42.32 16.92 19.46
N PHE A 220 -41.34 16.76 20.35
CA PHE A 220 -41.21 15.57 21.18
C PHE A 220 -42.42 15.38 22.11
N ARG A 221 -42.84 16.45 22.81
CA ARG A 221 -44.04 16.42 23.66
C ARG A 221 -45.31 16.08 22.87
N ARG A 222 -45.48 16.64 21.68
CA ARG A 222 -46.61 16.33 20.79
C ARG A 222 -46.61 14.87 20.36
N THR A 223 -45.44 14.32 20.05
CA THR A 223 -45.28 12.91 19.66
C THR A 223 -45.66 11.97 20.79
N ILE A 224 -45.17 12.24 22.01
CA ILE A 224 -45.55 11.46 23.20
C ILE A 224 -47.05 11.57 23.48
N TYR A 225 -47.61 12.79 23.43
CA TYR A 225 -49.04 13.00 23.68
C TYR A 225 -49.92 12.22 22.68
N LEU A 226 -49.59 12.29 21.39
CA LEU A 226 -50.30 11.52 20.35
C LEU A 226 -50.13 10.00 20.53
N ALA A 227 -48.96 9.54 20.94
CA ALA A 227 -48.72 8.13 21.23
C ALA A 227 -49.55 7.64 22.44
N ILE A 228 -49.72 8.47 23.46
CA ILE A 228 -50.55 8.14 24.62
C ILE A 228 -52.04 8.19 24.26
N GLN A 229 -52.46 9.19 23.48
CA GLN A 229 -53.86 9.36 23.10
C GLN A 229 -54.33 8.27 22.12
N SER A 230 -53.48 7.86 21.18
CA SER A 230 -53.75 6.71 20.31
C SER A 230 -53.86 5.39 21.08
N ARG A 231 -53.04 5.19 22.11
CA ARG A 231 -53.12 4.00 23.00
C ARG A 231 -54.34 3.99 23.92
N LYS A 232 -54.90 5.16 24.28
CA LYS A 232 -56.16 5.22 25.06
C LYS A 232 -57.39 4.85 24.21
N ASN A 233 -57.37 5.13 22.91
CA ASN A 233 -58.45 4.74 21.99
C ASN A 233 -58.42 3.26 21.61
N SER A 234 -57.37 2.50 21.96
CA SER A 234 -57.30 1.05 21.74
C SER A 234 -57.77 0.21 22.94
N ALA A 235 -58.28 0.85 24.00
CA ALA A 235 -58.73 0.19 25.24
C ALA A 235 -60.22 0.47 25.57
N THR A 236 -61.05 0.77 24.57
CA THR A 236 -62.52 0.82 24.66
C THR A 236 -63.09 0.15 23.43
#